data_AF-A0A847NF81-F1
#
_entry.id   AF-A0A847NF81-F1
#
_cell.length_a   1.000
_cell.length_b   1.000
_cell.length_c   1.000
_cell.angle_alpha   90.00
_cell.angle_beta   90.00
_cell.angle_gamma   90.00
#
_symmetry.space_group_name_H-M   'P 1'
#
loop_
_entity.id
_entity.type
_entity.pdbx_description
1 polymer ?
#
loop_
_entity_poly.entity_id
_entity_poly.type
_entity_poly.pdbx_seq_one_letter_code
_entity_poly.pdbx_strand_id
1 'polypeptide(L)'
;MDKAKQYNARHKEKWQKYNKVLGFLRIGRQPTSAEEEMLQKWFYTFGYGEDVVLKACELTAGTLKPSFNYIDRILTEWHKKGLSAMQEVEAYLLKNPSKTGKTSNHEKRILGNHKPTFNNFANRKYDTKLLKERLIKKGRGELSE
;
A
#
# COMPACT_ATOMS: atom_id res chain seq x y z
N MET A 1 -1.84 -29.43 -35.59
CA MET A 1 -2.30 -28.04 -35.76
C MET A 1 -3.26 -27.56 -34.66
N ASP A 2 -3.99 -28.45 -33.97
CA ASP A 2 -5.00 -28.05 -32.98
C ASP A 2 -4.41 -27.63 -31.61
N LYS A 3 -3.43 -28.40 -31.10
CA LYS A 3 -2.79 -28.15 -29.79
C LYS A 3 -2.08 -26.79 -29.67
N ALA A 4 -1.47 -26.31 -30.75
CA ALA A 4 -0.79 -25.01 -30.79
C ALA A 4 -1.79 -23.84 -30.68
N LYS A 5 -2.97 -23.96 -31.28
CA LYS A 5 -4.03 -22.95 -31.18
C LYS A 5 -4.62 -22.90 -29.77
N GLN A 6 -4.79 -24.05 -29.14
CA GLN A 6 -5.37 -24.16 -27.79
C GLN A 6 -4.45 -23.60 -26.71
N TYR A 7 -3.13 -23.79 -26.83
CA TYR A 7 -2.14 -23.18 -25.95
C TYR A 7 -2.16 -21.64 -26.04
N ASN A 8 -2.21 -21.11 -27.26
CA ASN A 8 -2.27 -19.67 -27.51
C ASN A 8 -3.58 -19.06 -26.99
N ALA A 9 -4.71 -19.77 -27.09
CA ALA A 9 -6.01 -19.29 -26.60
C ALA A 9 -6.03 -19.16 -25.07
N ARG A 10 -5.52 -20.17 -24.34
CA ARG A 10 -5.44 -20.13 -22.86
C ARG A 10 -4.50 -19.02 -22.37
N HIS A 11 -3.37 -18.85 -23.04
CA HIS A 11 -2.45 -17.75 -22.75
C HIS A 11 -3.10 -16.39 -23.00
N LYS A 12 -3.84 -16.26 -24.11
CA LYS A 12 -4.54 -15.02 -24.45
C LYS A 12 -5.58 -14.64 -23.41
N GLU A 13 -6.37 -15.59 -22.90
CA GLU A 13 -7.38 -15.31 -21.87
C GLU A 13 -6.74 -14.86 -20.54
N LYS A 14 -5.69 -15.56 -20.08
CA LYS A 14 -4.90 -15.15 -18.90
C LYS A 14 -4.39 -13.72 -19.07
N TRP A 15 -3.80 -13.42 -20.22
CA TRP A 15 -3.22 -12.12 -20.50
C TRP A 15 -4.28 -11.02 -20.67
N GLN A 16 -5.46 -11.34 -21.18
CA GLN A 16 -6.58 -10.40 -21.24
C GLN A 16 -7.03 -9.97 -19.84
N LYS A 17 -7.17 -10.93 -18.92
CA LYS A 17 -7.51 -10.64 -17.51
C LYS A 17 -6.46 -9.74 -16.87
N TYR A 18 -5.18 -10.02 -17.08
CA TYR A 18 -4.09 -9.23 -16.51
C TYR A 18 -4.04 -7.82 -17.08
N ASN A 19 -4.11 -7.68 -18.40
CA ASN A 19 -4.13 -6.37 -19.06
C ASN A 19 -5.34 -5.53 -18.64
N LYS A 20 -6.50 -6.15 -18.36
CA LYS A 20 -7.68 -5.43 -17.84
C LYS A 20 -7.39 -4.80 -16.47
N VAL A 21 -6.75 -5.55 -15.57
CA VAL A 21 -6.32 -5.04 -14.25
C VAL A 21 -5.27 -3.94 -14.39
N LEU A 22 -4.26 -4.12 -15.24
CA LEU A 22 -3.21 -3.12 -15.50
C LEU A 22 -3.79 -1.83 -16.10
N GLY A 23 -4.69 -1.97 -17.07
CA GLY A 23 -5.38 -0.86 -17.71
C GLY A 23 -6.22 -0.06 -16.72
N PHE A 24 -6.89 -0.75 -15.78
CA PHE A 24 -7.65 -0.09 -14.71
C PHE A 24 -6.74 0.78 -13.83
N LEU A 25 -5.53 0.31 -13.53
CA LEU A 25 -4.53 1.06 -12.75
C LEU A 25 -3.80 2.13 -13.58
N ARG A 26 -4.20 2.34 -14.85
CA ARG A 26 -3.53 3.21 -15.83
C ARG A 26 -2.05 2.89 -16.03
N ILE A 27 -1.69 1.62 -15.86
CA ILE A 27 -0.33 1.13 -16.06
C ILE A 27 -0.20 0.72 -17.53
N GLY A 28 0.36 1.62 -18.34
CA GLY A 28 0.61 1.40 -19.77
C GLY A 28 1.84 0.55 -20.09
N ARG A 29 2.41 -0.15 -19.09
CA ARG A 29 3.56 -1.05 -19.25
C ARG A 29 3.15 -2.50 -19.01
N GLN A 30 3.96 -3.42 -19.52
CA GLN A 30 3.82 -4.83 -19.20
C GLN A 30 4.04 -5.07 -17.69
N PRO A 31 3.35 -6.08 -17.11
CA PRO A 31 3.58 -6.44 -15.72
C PRO A 31 5.02 -6.96 -15.57
N THR A 32 5.67 -6.58 -14.49
CA THR A 32 6.93 -7.19 -14.07
C THR A 32 6.68 -8.61 -13.55
N SER A 33 7.73 -9.44 -13.48
CA SER A 33 7.63 -10.80 -12.93
C SER A 33 6.92 -10.83 -11.58
N ALA A 34 7.28 -9.91 -10.67
CA ALA A 34 6.65 -9.82 -9.35
C ALA A 34 5.15 -9.48 -9.41
N GLU A 35 4.75 -8.60 -10.34
CA GLU A 35 3.33 -8.24 -10.52
C GLU A 35 2.55 -9.39 -11.15
N GLU A 36 3.16 -10.13 -12.10
CA GLU A 36 2.58 -11.32 -12.69
C GLU A 36 2.34 -12.41 -11.64
N GLU A 37 3.30 -12.64 -10.74
CA GLU A 37 3.16 -13.60 -9.64
C GLU A 37 2.00 -13.22 -8.70
N MET A 38 1.85 -11.93 -8.38
CA MET A 38 0.72 -11.44 -7.60
C MET A 38 -0.61 -11.65 -8.32
N LEU A 39 -0.70 -11.30 -9.59
CA LEU A 39 -1.90 -11.53 -10.40
C LEU A 39 -2.23 -13.03 -10.46
N GLN A 40 -1.23 -13.89 -10.67
CA GLN A 40 -1.41 -15.33 -10.68
C GLN A 40 -1.92 -15.85 -9.34
N LYS A 41 -1.37 -15.37 -8.22
CA LYS A 41 -1.84 -15.70 -6.89
C LYS A 41 -3.32 -15.33 -6.70
N TRP A 42 -3.76 -14.17 -7.16
CA TRP A 42 -5.16 -13.74 -6.97
C TRP A 42 -6.15 -14.57 -7.77
N PHE A 43 -5.87 -14.80 -9.06
CA PHE A 43 -6.79 -15.53 -9.93
C PHE A 43 -6.76 -17.05 -9.73
N TYR A 44 -5.59 -17.63 -9.46
CA TYR A 44 -5.41 -19.08 -9.42
C TYR A 44 -5.25 -19.65 -8.01
N THR A 45 -4.55 -18.95 -7.10
CA THR A 45 -4.39 -19.43 -5.71
C THR A 45 -5.62 -19.09 -4.87
N PHE A 46 -6.08 -17.85 -4.92
CA PHE A 46 -7.26 -17.41 -4.18
C PHE A 46 -8.57 -17.71 -4.91
N GLY A 47 -8.51 -17.99 -6.21
CA GLY A 47 -9.71 -18.28 -7.02
C GLY A 47 -10.62 -17.08 -7.21
N TYR A 48 -10.08 -15.85 -7.10
CA TYR A 48 -10.89 -14.65 -7.24
C TYR A 48 -11.32 -14.41 -8.69
N GLY A 49 -12.60 -14.06 -8.85
CA GLY A 49 -13.13 -13.57 -10.11
C GLY A 49 -12.57 -12.19 -10.48
N GLU A 50 -12.70 -11.82 -11.75
CA GLU A 50 -12.25 -10.51 -12.23
C GLU A 50 -12.92 -9.36 -11.49
N ASP A 51 -14.19 -9.50 -11.12
CA ASP A 51 -14.97 -8.49 -10.42
C ASP A 51 -14.39 -8.17 -9.03
N VAL A 52 -13.95 -9.21 -8.30
CA VAL A 52 -13.36 -9.05 -6.97
C VAL A 52 -12.01 -8.34 -7.07
N VAL A 53 -11.18 -8.71 -8.04
CA VAL A 53 -9.88 -8.07 -8.27
C VAL A 53 -10.08 -6.61 -8.68
N LEU A 54 -11.01 -6.33 -9.59
CA LEU A 54 -11.34 -4.96 -10.01
C LEU A 54 -11.85 -4.11 -8.84
N LYS A 55 -12.65 -4.68 -7.93
CA LYS A 55 -13.07 -3.99 -6.71
C LYS A 55 -11.90 -3.66 -5.79
N ALA A 56 -10.94 -4.56 -5.63
CA ALA A 56 -9.72 -4.26 -4.87
C ALA A 56 -8.88 -3.15 -5.54
N CYS A 57 -8.84 -3.13 -6.88
CA CYS A 57 -8.20 -2.07 -7.64
C CYS A 57 -8.91 -0.72 -7.49
N GLU A 58 -10.24 -0.68 -7.52
CA GLU A 58 -11.05 0.54 -7.31
C GLU A 58 -10.75 1.19 -5.95
N LEU A 59 -10.70 0.38 -4.89
CA LEU A 59 -10.32 0.83 -3.56
C LEU A 59 -8.89 1.39 -3.52
N THR A 60 -7.99 0.75 -4.25
CA THR A 60 -6.58 1.17 -4.34
C THR A 60 -6.40 2.44 -5.15
N ALA A 61 -7.19 2.64 -6.21
CA ALA A 61 -7.18 3.82 -7.05
C ALA A 61 -7.64 5.08 -6.30
N GLY A 62 -8.50 4.94 -5.29
CA GLY A 62 -8.87 6.02 -4.37
C GLY A 62 -7.75 6.43 -3.40
N THR A 63 -6.64 5.69 -3.36
CA THR A 63 -5.49 5.99 -2.49
C THR A 63 -4.43 6.81 -3.24
N LEU A 64 -3.69 7.67 -2.54
CA LEU A 64 -2.64 8.54 -3.11
C LEU A 64 -1.59 7.80 -3.95
N LYS A 65 -1.32 6.52 -3.66
CA LYS A 65 -0.31 5.71 -4.36
C LYS A 65 -0.84 4.30 -4.69
N PRO A 66 -1.54 4.12 -5.81
CA PRO A 66 -2.02 2.80 -6.20
C PRO A 66 -0.83 1.87 -6.47
N SER A 67 -0.71 0.82 -5.67
CA SER A 67 0.43 -0.12 -5.72
C SER A 67 -0.07 -1.56 -5.65
N PHE A 68 0.53 -2.49 -6.41
CA PHE A 68 0.18 -3.91 -6.36
C PHE A 68 0.29 -4.51 -4.96
N ASN A 69 1.30 -4.08 -4.21
CA ASN A 69 1.48 -4.52 -2.83
C ASN A 69 0.31 -4.11 -1.91
N TYR A 70 -0.38 -3.02 -2.24
CA TYR A 70 -1.58 -2.59 -1.52
C TYR A 70 -2.78 -3.48 -1.88
N ILE A 71 -2.94 -3.79 -3.17
CA ILE A 71 -3.97 -4.71 -3.67
C ILE A 71 -3.77 -6.10 -3.06
N ASP A 72 -2.54 -6.62 -3.05
CA ASP A 72 -2.22 -7.92 -2.47
C ASP A 72 -2.58 -7.98 -0.97
N ARG A 73 -2.36 -6.89 -0.23
CA ARG A 73 -2.78 -6.80 1.18
C ARG A 73 -4.29 -6.85 1.31
N ILE A 74 -5.03 -6.09 0.51
CA ILE A 74 -6.51 -6.10 0.54
C ILE A 74 -7.04 -7.50 0.24
N LEU A 75 -6.57 -8.11 -0.85
CA LEU A 75 -7.00 -9.45 -1.26
C LEU A 75 -6.59 -10.53 -0.26
N THR A 76 -5.40 -10.44 0.33
CA THR A 76 -4.97 -11.36 1.38
C THR A 76 -5.85 -11.24 2.63
N GLU A 77 -6.26 -10.02 3.01
CA GLU A 77 -7.18 -9.81 4.13
C GLU A 77 -8.58 -10.35 3.83
N TRP A 78 -9.06 -10.24 2.59
CA TRP A 78 -10.33 -10.85 2.18
C TRP A 78 -10.26 -12.36 2.19
N HIS A 79 -9.16 -12.94 1.69
CA HIS A 79 -8.94 -14.37 1.67
C HIS A 79 -8.87 -14.96 3.08
N LYS A 80 -8.18 -14.28 4.01
CA LYS A 80 -8.15 -14.67 5.43
C LYS A 80 -9.54 -14.66 6.07
N LYS A 81 -10.46 -13.85 5.58
CA LYS A 81 -11.85 -13.77 6.06
C LYS A 81 -12.77 -14.76 5.36
N GLY A 82 -12.27 -15.53 4.40
CA GLY A 82 -13.07 -16.44 3.58
C GLY A 82 -14.03 -15.72 2.65
N LEU A 83 -13.80 -14.43 2.36
CA LEU A 83 -14.63 -13.65 1.44
C LEU A 83 -14.21 -14.04 0.03
N SER A 84 -14.99 -14.90 -0.61
CA SER A 84 -14.72 -15.41 -1.97
C SER A 84 -15.70 -14.83 -2.98
N ALA A 85 -16.93 -14.52 -2.56
CA ALA A 85 -17.95 -13.95 -3.44
C ALA A 85 -17.94 -12.42 -3.43
N MET A 86 -18.27 -11.82 -4.57
CA MET A 86 -18.37 -10.36 -4.72
C MET A 86 -19.37 -9.76 -3.72
N GLN A 87 -20.51 -10.41 -3.48
CA GLN A 87 -21.51 -9.96 -2.52
C GLN A 87 -20.97 -9.91 -1.08
N GLU A 88 -20.13 -10.87 -0.70
CA GLU A 88 -19.54 -10.90 0.64
C GLU A 88 -18.51 -9.77 0.81
N VAL A 89 -17.73 -9.50 -0.23
CA VAL A 89 -16.79 -8.38 -0.27
C VAL A 89 -17.53 -7.04 -0.12
N GLU A 90 -18.62 -6.85 -0.85
CA GLU A 90 -19.44 -5.64 -0.74
C GLU A 90 -20.06 -5.48 0.65
N ALA A 91 -20.66 -6.54 1.19
CA ALA A 91 -21.20 -6.54 2.55
C ALA A 91 -20.12 -6.22 3.60
N TYR A 92 -18.90 -6.73 3.39
CA TYR A 92 -17.76 -6.44 4.25
C TYR A 92 -17.34 -4.97 4.20
N LEU A 93 -17.33 -4.37 3.00
CA LEU A 93 -17.00 -2.95 2.79
C LEU A 93 -18.05 -2.03 3.42
N LEU A 94 -19.34 -2.34 3.26
CA LEU A 94 -20.45 -1.65 3.93
C LEU A 94 -20.31 -1.69 5.46
N LYS A 95 -19.89 -2.82 6.02
CA LYS A 95 -19.72 -2.99 7.47
C LYS A 95 -18.45 -2.32 8.02
N ASN A 96 -17.44 -2.05 7.19
CA ASN A 96 -16.16 -1.48 7.62
C ASN A 96 -15.67 -0.34 6.71
N PRO A 97 -16.40 0.80 6.63
CA PRO A 97 -16.01 1.93 5.77
C PRO A 97 -14.70 2.62 6.20
N SER A 98 -14.24 2.43 7.45
CA SER A 98 -13.15 3.19 8.06
C SER A 98 -11.80 2.44 8.16
N LYS A 99 -11.72 1.17 7.74
CA LYS A 99 -10.48 0.36 7.84
C LYS A 99 -9.68 0.30 6.55
N THR A 100 -10.18 0.86 5.45
CA THR A 100 -9.57 0.82 4.11
C THR A 100 -8.41 1.81 3.92
N GLY A 101 -8.00 2.52 4.99
CA GLY A 101 -6.90 3.50 4.96
C GLY A 101 -5.93 3.42 6.14
N LYS A 102 -5.90 2.32 6.90
CA LYS A 102 -4.87 2.11 7.92
C LYS A 102 -4.00 0.95 7.50
N THR A 103 -2.84 1.29 6.94
CA THR A 103 -1.68 0.42 6.85
C THR A 103 -1.56 -0.35 8.17
N SER A 104 -1.90 -1.64 8.14
CA SER A 104 -1.41 -2.52 9.18
C SER A 104 0.10 -2.47 9.07
N ASN A 105 0.73 -1.93 10.11
CA ASN A 105 2.16 -2.05 10.37
C ASN A 105 2.51 -3.54 10.33
N HIS A 106 2.85 -4.04 9.13
CA HIS A 106 3.65 -5.24 8.98
C HIS A 106 5.12 -4.86 9.19
N GLU A 107 5.38 -4.28 10.36
CA GLU A 107 6.70 -4.17 10.97
C GLU A 107 6.62 -4.90 12.31
N LYS A 108 6.20 -6.17 12.25
CA LYS A 108 6.49 -7.11 13.34
C LYS A 108 7.83 -7.77 13.04
N ARG A 109 8.85 -7.17 13.67
CA ARG A 109 9.88 -7.88 14.43
C ARG A 109 10.80 -8.80 13.62
N ILE A 110 11.83 -8.20 13.00
CA ILE A 110 13.16 -8.79 13.14
C ILE A 110 13.59 -8.55 14.59
N LEU A 111 13.98 -9.62 15.26
CA LEU A 111 14.31 -9.66 16.67
C LEU A 111 15.38 -8.60 17.04
N GLY A 112 15.04 -7.74 17.98
CA GLY A 112 15.96 -6.80 18.60
C GLY A 112 15.21 -5.78 19.44
N ASN A 113 15.55 -5.67 20.72
CA ASN A 113 14.98 -4.77 21.73
C ASN A 113 15.22 -3.27 21.46
N HIS A 114 15.04 -2.78 20.23
CA HIS A 114 15.25 -1.36 19.95
C HIS A 114 14.02 -0.54 20.35
N LYS A 115 14.10 0.11 21.51
CA LYS A 115 13.15 1.14 21.94
C LYS A 115 13.07 2.22 20.85
N PRO A 116 11.89 2.67 20.41
CA PRO A 116 11.80 3.73 19.41
C PRO A 116 12.38 5.02 19.98
N THR A 117 13.54 5.45 19.46
CA THR A 117 14.29 6.63 19.90
C THR A 117 13.71 7.95 19.37
N PHE A 118 12.39 8.02 19.12
CA PHE A 118 11.73 9.22 18.59
C PHE A 118 11.19 10.17 19.66
N ASN A 119 11.49 9.92 20.94
CA ASN A 119 11.24 10.84 22.05
C ASN A 119 12.54 11.37 22.66
N ASN A 120 13.55 11.67 21.83
CA ASN A 120 14.75 12.41 22.25
C ASN A 120 14.59 13.94 22.00
N PHE A 121 13.35 14.42 22.01
CA PHE A 121 13.04 15.85 22.17
C PHE A 121 12.70 16.05 23.65
N ALA A 122 13.70 16.01 24.52
CA ALA A 122 13.58 16.69 25.80
C ALA A 122 13.17 18.13 25.47
N ASN A 123 12.02 18.57 25.99
CA ASN A 123 11.53 19.93 25.90
C ASN A 123 12.71 20.90 26.03
N ARG A 124 13.17 21.48 24.91
CA ARG A 124 14.07 22.63 24.96
C ARG A 124 13.23 23.77 25.53
N LYS A 125 13.18 23.86 26.86
CA LYS A 125 12.70 25.07 27.54
C LYS A 125 13.67 26.16 27.12
N TYR A 126 13.31 26.89 26.07
CA TYR A 126 14.01 28.12 25.71
C TYR A 126 13.74 29.11 26.84
N ASP A 127 14.77 29.38 27.64
CA ASP A 127 14.72 30.47 28.61
C ASP A 127 14.70 31.79 27.82
N THR A 128 13.52 32.40 27.75
CA THR A 128 13.29 33.61 26.95
C THR A 128 14.07 34.82 27.50
N LYS A 129 14.52 34.77 28.76
CA LYS A 129 15.31 35.82 29.40
C LYS A 129 16.74 35.83 28.83
N LEU A 130 17.36 34.66 28.71
CA LEU A 130 18.69 34.50 28.10
C LEU A 130 18.70 34.92 26.61
N LEU A 131 17.65 34.59 25.87
CA LEU A 131 17.55 34.97 24.46
C LEU A 131 17.45 36.49 24.28
N LYS A 132 16.67 37.16 25.13
CA LYS A 132 16.54 38.63 25.12
C LYS A 132 17.85 39.32 25.47
N GLU A 133 18.55 38.82 26.48
CA GLU A 133 19.84 39.38 26.90
C GLU A 133 20.92 39.27 25.81
N ARG A 134 20.98 38.11 25.13
CA ARG A 134 21.94 37.88 24.04
C ARG A 134 21.63 38.76 22.82
N LEU A 135 20.36 39.02 22.53
CA LEU A 135 19.96 39.94 21.44
C LEU A 135 20.31 41.39 21.77
N ILE A 136 20.10 41.83 23.01
CA ILE A 136 20.46 43.18 23.47
C ILE A 136 21.98 43.37 23.46
N LYS A 137 22.75 42.38 23.91
CA LYS A 137 24.23 42.44 23.93
C LYS A 137 24.82 42.49 22.52
N LYS A 138 24.25 41.74 21.56
CA LYS A 138 24.70 41.77 20.15
C LYS A 138 24.38 43.08 19.44
N GLY A 139 23.29 43.75 19.80
CA GLY A 139 22.98 45.08 19.28
C GLY A 139 23.88 46.20 19.82
N ARG A 140 24.58 45.99 20.95
CA ARG A 140 25.45 46.97 21.60
C ARG A 140 26.93 46.90 21.21
N GLY A 141 27.34 45.91 20.40
CA GLY A 141 28.72 45.85 19.89
C GLY A 141 29.80 45.50 20.92
N GLU A 142 29.47 44.84 22.03
CA GLU A 142 30.41 44.55 23.13
C GLU A 142 30.93 43.10 23.15
N LEU A 143 31.18 42.51 21.98
CA LEU A 143 31.92 41.25 21.87
C LEU A 143 33.04 41.42 20.85
N SER A 144 34.11 42.08 21.29
CA SER A 144 35.45 41.90 20.75
C SER A 144 35.99 40.53 21.19
N GLU A 145 36.67 39.86 20.24
CA GLU A 145 37.36 38.55 20.28
C GLU A 145 37.33 37.70 21.55
#